data_AF-A0A9W4QWA7-F1
#
_entry.id   AF-A0A9W4QWA7-F1
#
_cell.length_a   1.000
_cell.length_b   1.000
_cell.length_c   1.000
_cell.angle_alpha   90.00
_cell.angle_beta   90.00
_cell.angle_gamma   90.00
#
_symmetry.space_group_name_H-M   'P 1'
#
loop_
_entity.id
_entity.type
_entity.pdbx_description
1 polymer ?
#
loop_
_entity_poly.entity_id
_entity_poly.type
_entity_poly.pdbx_seq_one_letter_code
_entity_poly.pdbx_strand_id
1 'polypeptide(L)'
;MNLDFKSFTEIDWNEIELDNIGEWPVIVKAICGTFVACLVLFFSYSLLVSDEIDSYHNAVAKEIELRTTYRTKYAVASKLDIYREQMVEMEDKFSQLLKRLPTSNETPGLLDDLSYVGTTSGLTFLKIGWLPEVEKEFYTELPLNSDNKCNFSD
;
A
#
# COMPACT_ATOMS: atom_id res chain seq x y z
N MET A 1 33.19 -60.52 8.15
CA MET A 1 32.57 -60.60 6.81
C MET A 1 33.71 -60.47 5.81
N ASN A 2 34.17 -61.58 5.23
CA ASN A 2 35.20 -61.57 4.19
C ASN A 2 34.50 -61.12 2.90
N LEU A 3 34.73 -59.88 2.48
CA LEU A 3 34.21 -59.38 1.20
C LEU A 3 35.14 -59.94 0.12
N ASP A 4 34.71 -61.00 -0.54
CA ASP A 4 35.46 -61.59 -1.65
C ASP A 4 35.25 -60.72 -2.90
N PHE A 5 36.28 -59.94 -3.24
CA PHE A 5 36.24 -59.02 -4.38
C PHE A 5 36.41 -59.73 -5.73
N LYS A 6 36.70 -61.05 -5.73
CA LYS A 6 36.87 -61.81 -6.97
C LYS A 6 35.55 -62.04 -7.71
N SER A 7 34.42 -62.04 -7.00
CA SER A 7 33.09 -62.17 -7.61
C SER A 7 32.61 -60.91 -8.36
N PHE A 8 33.31 -59.77 -8.26
CA PHE A 8 32.96 -58.57 -9.02
C PHE A 8 33.37 -58.67 -10.50
N THR A 9 34.36 -59.49 -10.83
CA THR A 9 34.95 -59.58 -12.18
C THR A 9 34.41 -60.74 -13.03
N GLU A 10 33.76 -61.72 -12.42
CA GLU A 10 33.19 -62.92 -13.09
C GLU A 10 31.64 -62.87 -13.08
N ILE A 11 31.05 -61.70 -13.36
CA ILE A 11 29.59 -61.56 -13.47
C ILE A 11 29.22 -61.70 -14.95
N ASP A 12 28.55 -62.80 -15.30
CA ASP A 12 28.00 -63.02 -16.63
C ASP A 12 26.63 -62.33 -16.73
N TRP A 13 26.58 -61.19 -17.42
CA TRP A 13 25.41 -60.30 -17.49
C TRP A 13 24.22 -60.91 -18.25
N ASN A 14 24.45 -62.01 -18.97
CA ASN A 14 23.43 -62.69 -19.79
C ASN A 14 22.59 -63.72 -19.02
N GLU A 15 23.01 -64.17 -17.82
CA GLU A 15 22.23 -65.11 -16.99
C GLU A 15 21.29 -64.40 -15.99
N ILE A 16 21.30 -63.06 -15.96
CA ILE A 16 20.45 -62.25 -15.09
C ILE A 16 19.06 -62.10 -15.73
N GLU A 17 18.28 -63.17 -15.71
CA GLU A 17 16.87 -63.15 -16.09
C GLU A 17 16.00 -62.78 -14.87
N LEU A 18 14.96 -61.95 -15.10
CA LEU A 18 14.02 -61.49 -14.06
C LEU A 18 13.12 -62.63 -13.53
N ASP A 19 13.01 -63.73 -14.28
CA ASP A 19 12.18 -64.89 -13.95
C ASP A 19 12.80 -65.74 -12.82
N ASN A 20 14.12 -65.70 -12.65
CA ASN A 20 14.87 -66.47 -11.64
C ASN A 20 15.70 -65.57 -10.68
N ILE A 21 15.06 -64.55 -10.10
CA ILE A 21 15.66 -63.64 -9.09
C ILE A 21 16.30 -64.38 -7.89
N GLY A 22 15.82 -65.59 -7.58
CA GLY A 22 16.32 -66.44 -6.50
C GLY A 22 17.73 -66.98 -6.73
N GLU A 23 18.18 -67.09 -7.98
CA GLU A 23 19.48 -67.65 -8.35
C GLU A 23 20.57 -66.59 -8.55
N TRP A 24 20.23 -65.29 -8.44
CA TRP A 24 21.21 -64.22 -8.66
C TRP A 24 22.40 -64.30 -7.68
N PRO A 25 23.61 -63.94 -8.14
CA PRO A 25 24.78 -63.81 -7.29
C PRO A 25 24.48 -62.92 -6.07
N VAL A 26 25.01 -63.30 -4.91
CA VAL A 26 24.78 -62.60 -3.63
C VAL A 26 25.13 -61.11 -3.73
N ILE A 27 26.12 -60.76 -4.55
CA ILE A 27 26.53 -59.39 -4.79
C ILE A 27 25.46 -58.55 -5.52
N VAL A 28 24.81 -59.11 -6.54
CA VAL A 28 23.76 -58.41 -7.31
C VAL A 28 22.54 -58.18 -6.43
N LYS A 29 22.17 -59.19 -5.62
CA LYS A 29 21.11 -59.06 -4.60
C LYS A 29 21.41 -57.96 -3.59
N ALA A 30 22.65 -57.87 -3.11
CA ALA A 30 23.05 -56.84 -2.16
C ALA A 30 22.99 -55.43 -2.77
N ILE A 31 23.45 -55.25 -4.01
CA ILE A 31 23.40 -53.96 -4.71
C ILE A 31 21.95 -53.56 -4.99
N CYS A 32 21.13 -54.46 -5.52
CA CYS A 32 19.72 -54.19 -5.80
C CYS A 32 18.94 -53.90 -4.51
N GLY A 33 19.19 -54.67 -3.43
CA GLY A 33 18.60 -54.41 -2.12
C GLY A 33 19.00 -53.05 -1.54
N THR A 34 20.27 -52.65 -1.69
CA THR A 34 20.75 -51.33 -1.26
C THR A 34 20.09 -50.22 -2.08
N PHE A 35 19.96 -50.40 -3.39
CA PHE A 35 19.29 -49.44 -4.27
C PHE A 35 17.82 -49.25 -3.91
N VAL A 36 17.08 -50.34 -3.69
CA VAL A 36 15.69 -50.30 -3.23
C VAL A 36 15.59 -49.62 -1.86
N ALA A 37 16.49 -49.93 -0.92
CA ALA A 37 16.52 -49.29 0.38
C ALA A 37 16.75 -47.76 0.28
N CYS A 38 17.67 -47.31 -0.57
CA CYS A 38 17.90 -45.89 -0.85
C CYS A 38 16.66 -45.22 -1.47
N LEU A 39 15.99 -45.88 -2.41
CA LEU A 39 14.75 -45.36 -2.99
C LEU A 39 13.66 -45.22 -1.93
N VAL A 40 13.45 -46.22 -1.09
CA VAL A 40 12.46 -46.17 0.00
C VAL A 40 12.77 -45.03 0.95
N LEU A 41 14.03 -44.83 1.34
CA LEU A 41 14.44 -43.70 2.19
C LEU A 41 14.20 -42.35 1.52
N PHE A 42 14.54 -42.21 0.24
CA PHE A 42 14.34 -40.98 -0.52
C PHE A 42 12.84 -40.63 -0.63
N PHE A 43 12.01 -41.59 -1.03
CA PHE A 43 10.56 -41.40 -1.10
C PHE A 43 9.95 -41.15 0.27
N SER A 44 10.39 -41.85 1.31
CA SER A 44 9.93 -41.63 2.68
C SER A 44 10.27 -40.23 3.17
N TYR A 45 11.46 -39.71 2.86
CA TYR A 45 11.85 -38.36 3.22
C TYR A 45 11.03 -37.33 2.44
N SER A 46 10.94 -37.46 1.11
CA SER A 46 10.20 -36.50 0.29
C SER A 46 8.71 -36.44 0.62
N LEU A 47 8.04 -37.58 0.84
CA LEU A 47 6.59 -37.60 1.12
C LEU A 47 6.22 -37.13 2.53
N LEU A 48 7.04 -37.42 3.54
CA LEU A 48 6.69 -37.10 4.94
C LEU A 48 7.26 -35.76 5.40
N VAL A 49 8.46 -35.37 4.94
CA VAL A 49 9.20 -34.23 5.50
C VAL A 49 8.96 -32.94 4.72
N SER A 50 8.74 -33.01 3.40
CA SER A 50 8.60 -31.81 2.56
C SER A 50 7.37 -30.98 2.95
N ASP A 51 6.22 -31.62 3.13
CA ASP A 51 4.97 -30.93 3.47
C ASP A 51 5.04 -30.24 4.83
N GLU A 52 5.70 -30.86 5.81
CA GLU A 52 5.79 -30.31 7.16
C GLU A 52 6.73 -29.10 7.20
N ILE A 53 7.83 -29.13 6.43
CA ILE A 53 8.72 -27.97 6.24
C ILE A 53 7.96 -26.81 5.58
N ASP A 54 7.20 -27.07 4.53
CA ASP A 54 6.43 -26.02 3.84
C ASP A 54 5.33 -25.46 4.75
N SER A 55 4.66 -26.31 5.54
CA SER A 55 3.67 -25.88 6.51
C SER A 55 4.28 -24.99 7.60
N TYR A 56 5.49 -25.32 8.08
CA TYR A 56 6.23 -24.54 9.06
C TYR A 56 6.61 -23.16 8.50
N HIS A 57 7.16 -23.10 7.29
CA HIS A 57 7.50 -21.84 6.65
C HIS A 57 6.27 -20.94 6.44
N ASN A 58 5.14 -21.52 6.02
CA ASN A 58 3.89 -20.80 5.88
C ASN A 58 3.35 -20.27 7.22
N ALA A 59 3.47 -21.05 8.30
CA ALA A 59 3.04 -20.63 9.63
C ALA A 59 3.91 -19.46 10.16
N VAL A 60 5.23 -19.53 9.99
CA VAL A 60 6.16 -18.45 10.37
C VAL A 60 5.89 -17.18 9.58
N ALA A 61 5.64 -17.28 8.28
CA ALA A 61 5.29 -16.13 7.44
C ALA A 61 4.00 -15.44 7.92
N LYS A 62 2.96 -16.24 8.21
CA LYS A 62 1.69 -15.74 8.77
C LYS A 62 1.87 -15.09 10.14
N GLU A 63 2.72 -15.64 11.00
CA GLU A 63 3.00 -15.04 12.31
C GLU A 63 3.60 -13.63 12.18
N ILE A 64 4.58 -13.47 11.28
CA ILE A 64 5.23 -12.18 11.02
C ILE A 64 4.21 -11.16 10.48
N GLU A 65 3.36 -11.58 9.55
CA GLU A 65 2.29 -10.75 8.99
C GLU A 65 1.28 -10.32 10.07
N LEU A 66 0.80 -11.25 10.89
CA LEU A 66 -0.13 -10.93 11.97
C LEU A 66 0.50 -10.00 13.00
N ARG A 67 1.76 -10.23 13.37
CA ARG A 67 2.49 -9.40 14.34
C ARG A 67 2.69 -7.99 13.84
N THR A 68 3.04 -7.82 12.56
CA THR A 68 3.21 -6.50 11.94
C THR A 68 1.88 -5.76 11.88
N THR A 69 0.81 -6.45 11.46
CA THR A 69 -0.56 -5.91 11.41
C THR A 69 -1.09 -5.52 12.79
N TYR A 70 -0.82 -6.32 13.81
CA TYR A 70 -1.19 -6.01 15.19
C TYR A 70 -0.44 -4.76 15.68
N ARG A 71 0.88 -4.67 15.43
CA ARG A 71 1.68 -3.52 15.82
C ARG A 71 1.22 -2.23 15.16
N THR A 72 0.90 -2.25 13.86
CA THR A 72 0.41 -1.07 13.15
C THR A 72 -0.93 -0.61 13.70
N LYS A 73 -1.89 -1.54 13.88
CA LYS A 73 -3.19 -1.23 14.47
C LYS A 73 -3.08 -0.74 15.92
N TYR A 74 -2.23 -1.35 16.73
CA TYR A 74 -1.96 -0.93 18.11
C TYR A 74 -1.29 0.44 18.17
N ALA A 75 -0.34 0.73 17.28
CA ALA A 75 0.32 2.04 17.21
C ALA A 75 -0.66 3.17 16.82
N VAL A 76 -1.64 2.87 15.98
CA VAL A 76 -2.72 3.81 15.64
C VAL A 76 -3.67 3.99 16.82
N ALA A 77 -4.10 2.90 17.46
CA ALA A 77 -5.03 2.94 18.59
C ALA A 77 -4.44 3.60 19.85
N SER A 78 -3.16 3.36 20.16
CA SER A 78 -2.48 3.94 21.33
C SER A 78 -2.21 5.45 21.19
N LYS A 79 -2.18 5.97 19.97
CA LYS A 79 -2.04 7.42 19.71
C LYS A 79 -3.38 8.16 19.68
N LEU A 80 -4.50 7.45 19.86
CA LEU A 80 -5.83 8.05 19.77
C LEU A 80 -6.04 9.16 20.81
N ASP A 81 -5.50 8.99 22.02
CA ASP A 81 -5.58 10.01 23.07
C ASP A 81 -4.80 11.28 22.69
N ILE A 82 -3.59 11.14 22.15
CA ILE A 82 -2.78 12.28 21.66
C ILE A 82 -3.47 12.98 20.50
N TYR A 83 -4.03 12.24 19.54
CA TYR A 83 -4.78 12.84 18.42
C TYR A 83 -6.03 13.57 18.89
N ARG A 84 -6.71 13.07 19.94
CA ARG A 84 -7.87 13.73 20.53
C ARG A 84 -7.48 15.03 21.23
N GLU A 85 -6.35 15.06 21.94
CA GLU A 85 -5.80 16.28 22.53
C GLU A 85 -5.43 17.31 21.45
N GLN A 86 -4.78 16.87 20.36
CA GLN A 86 -4.44 17.73 19.22
C GLN A 86 -5.66 18.32 18.51
N MET A 87 -6.77 17.57 18.45
CA MET A 87 -8.04 18.06 17.90
C MET A 87 -8.62 19.20 18.74
N VAL A 88 -8.59 19.07 20.08
CA VAL A 88 -9.06 20.13 21.00
C VAL A 88 -8.18 21.38 20.86
N GLU A 89 -6.86 21.22 20.75
CA GLU A 89 -5.94 22.34 20.52
C GLU A 89 -6.19 23.01 19.15
N MET A 90 -6.48 22.24 18.10
CA MET A 90 -6.84 22.77 16.79
C MET A 90 -8.18 23.53 16.82
N GLU A 91 -9.18 23.03 17.53
CA GLU A 91 -10.48 23.69 17.68
C GLU A 91 -10.38 25.03 18.43
N ASP A 92 -9.53 25.10 19.47
CA ASP A 92 -9.26 26.35 20.17
C ASP A 92 -8.55 27.37 19.27
N LYS A 93 -7.49 26.95 18.54
CA LYS A 93 -6.81 27.80 17.55
C LYS A 93 -7.76 28.28 16.46
N PHE A 94 -8.62 27.39 15.96
CA PHE A 94 -9.62 27.74 14.95
C PHE A 94 -10.65 28.73 15.49
N SER A 95 -11.08 28.56 16.73
CA SER A 95 -11.99 29.51 17.40
C SER A 95 -11.34 30.89 17.60
N GLN A 96 -10.05 30.94 17.89
CA GLN A 96 -9.30 32.19 17.93
C GLN A 96 -9.19 32.85 16.55
N LEU A 97 -9.01 32.05 15.49
CA LEU A 97 -9.01 32.52 14.10
C LEU A 97 -10.40 33.01 13.66
N LEU A 98 -11.48 32.33 14.03
CA LEU A 98 -12.86 32.80 13.79
C LEU A 98 -13.14 34.13 14.48
N LYS A 99 -12.65 34.33 15.71
CA LYS A 99 -12.72 35.64 16.38
C LYS A 99 -11.92 36.73 15.65
N ARG A 100 -10.94 36.35 14.84
CA ARG A 100 -10.13 37.24 14.00
C ARG A 100 -10.63 37.35 12.57
N LEU A 101 -11.66 36.60 12.19
CA LEU A 101 -12.38 36.76 10.93
C LEU A 101 -13.50 37.78 11.20
N PRO A 102 -13.27 39.09 10.99
CA PRO A 102 -14.33 40.08 11.09
C PRO A 102 -15.49 39.64 10.18
N THR A 103 -16.66 39.47 10.79
CA THR A 103 -17.91 39.27 10.06
C THR A 103 -18.16 40.49 9.17
N SER A 104 -18.08 40.27 7.86
CA SER A 104 -18.76 41.03 6.80
C SER A 104 -18.80 42.56 6.98
N ASN A 105 -17.75 43.25 6.53
CA ASN A 105 -17.87 44.68 6.28
C ASN A 105 -16.85 45.25 5.27
N GLU A 106 -15.93 44.50 4.64
CA GLU A 106 -14.98 45.13 3.69
C GLU A 106 -15.55 45.46 2.28
N THR A 107 -16.87 45.61 2.15
CA THR A 107 -17.55 46.11 0.94
C THR A 107 -17.75 47.65 0.82
N PRO A 108 -17.13 48.52 1.64
CA PRO A 108 -16.98 49.95 1.30
C PRO A 108 -15.65 50.28 0.61
N GLY A 109 -14.56 49.57 0.94
CA GLY A 109 -13.22 49.92 0.47
C GLY A 109 -13.01 49.69 -1.03
N LEU A 110 -13.56 48.59 -1.56
CA LEU A 110 -13.46 48.26 -2.98
C LEU A 110 -14.16 49.28 -3.88
N LEU A 111 -15.23 49.93 -3.40
CA LEU A 111 -15.98 50.94 -4.14
C LEU A 111 -15.24 52.28 -4.18
N ASP A 112 -14.58 52.65 -3.07
CA ASP A 112 -13.75 53.86 -2.99
C ASP A 112 -12.49 53.74 -3.85
N ASP A 113 -11.80 52.58 -3.81
CA ASP A 113 -10.61 52.33 -4.63
C ASP A 113 -10.94 52.33 -6.13
N LEU A 114 -12.09 51.74 -6.54
CA LEU A 114 -12.55 51.77 -7.93
C LEU A 114 -12.89 53.19 -8.39
N SER A 115 -13.56 53.98 -7.54
CA SER A 115 -13.92 55.36 -7.84
C SER A 115 -12.67 56.25 -7.96
N TYR A 116 -11.68 56.04 -7.10
CA TYR A 116 -10.40 56.74 -7.11
C TYR A 116 -9.58 56.43 -8.38
N VAL A 117 -9.44 55.14 -8.74
CA VAL A 117 -8.72 54.72 -9.94
C VAL A 117 -9.43 55.20 -11.22
N GLY A 118 -10.76 55.12 -11.30
CA GLY A 118 -11.48 55.57 -12.49
C GLY A 118 -11.51 57.09 -12.66
N THR A 119 -11.67 57.86 -11.57
CA THR A 119 -11.62 59.34 -11.65
C THR A 119 -10.22 59.83 -12.03
N THR A 120 -9.16 59.21 -11.49
CA THR A 120 -7.76 59.50 -11.88
C THR A 120 -7.49 59.19 -13.36
N SER A 121 -8.24 58.24 -13.93
CA SER A 121 -8.13 57.84 -15.34
C SER A 121 -9.07 58.63 -16.28
N GLY A 122 -9.75 59.68 -15.80
CA GLY A 122 -10.67 60.51 -16.59
C GLY A 122 -12.08 59.93 -16.80
N LEU A 123 -12.42 58.86 -16.09
CA LEU A 123 -13.75 58.22 -16.14
C LEU A 123 -14.65 58.79 -15.04
N THR A 124 -15.82 59.29 -15.43
CA THR A 124 -16.87 59.70 -14.48
C THR A 124 -17.93 58.60 -14.39
N PHE A 125 -17.99 57.91 -13.24
CA PHE A 125 -19.01 56.90 -12.96
C PHE A 125 -20.37 57.57 -12.71
N LEU A 126 -21.41 57.19 -13.46
CA LEU A 126 -22.76 57.75 -13.30
C LEU A 126 -23.62 56.90 -12.37
N LYS A 127 -23.51 55.58 -12.47
CA LYS A 127 -24.27 54.63 -11.67
C LYS A 127 -23.50 53.33 -11.56
N ILE A 128 -23.26 52.90 -10.31
CA ILE A 128 -22.74 51.57 -9.99
C ILE A 128 -23.90 50.79 -9.38
N GLY A 129 -24.23 49.65 -9.95
CA GLY A 129 -25.34 48.80 -9.52
C GLY A 129 -24.90 47.35 -9.33
N TRP A 130 -25.33 46.75 -8.24
CA TRP A 130 -25.16 45.33 -8.00
C TRP A 130 -26.14 44.52 -8.84
N LEU A 131 -25.66 43.43 -9.44
CA LEU A 131 -26.49 42.46 -10.12
C LEU A 131 -26.90 41.33 -9.15
N PRO A 132 -27.93 40.53 -9.49
CA PRO A 132 -28.34 39.40 -8.66
C PRO A 132 -27.18 38.42 -8.43
N GLU A 133 -27.12 37.91 -7.21
CA GLU A 133 -26.11 36.97 -6.75
C GLU A 133 -26.23 35.62 -7.49
N VAL A 134 -25.11 35.03 -7.89
CA VAL A 134 -25.04 33.77 -8.65
C VAL A 134 -24.33 32.70 -7.83
N GLU A 135 -25.09 31.72 -7.34
CA GLU A 135 -24.55 30.58 -6.59
C GLU A 135 -23.85 29.57 -7.51
N LYS A 136 -22.62 29.17 -7.14
CA LYS A 136 -21.85 28.06 -7.71
C LYS A 136 -21.71 26.96 -6.66
N GLU A 137 -21.23 25.78 -7.07
CA GLU A 137 -21.13 24.60 -6.20
C GLU A 137 -20.29 24.81 -4.91
N PHE A 138 -19.37 25.77 -4.90
CA PHE A 138 -18.45 25.99 -3.77
C PHE A 138 -18.30 27.46 -3.32
N TYR A 139 -18.91 28.41 -4.03
CA TYR A 139 -18.79 29.85 -3.74
C TYR A 139 -19.91 30.63 -4.44
N THR A 140 -20.04 31.90 -4.07
CA THR A 140 -21.09 32.77 -4.63
C THR A 140 -20.47 34.02 -5.26
N GLU A 141 -20.92 34.34 -6.48
CA GLU A 141 -20.47 35.50 -7.24
C GLU A 141 -21.46 36.66 -7.08
N LEU A 142 -20.98 37.87 -6.77
CA LEU A 142 -21.77 39.10 -6.76
C LEU A 142 -21.30 40.03 -7.90
N PRO A 143 -21.89 39.92 -9.10
CA PRO A 143 -21.45 40.72 -10.24
C PRO A 143 -21.84 42.19 -10.09
N LEU A 144 -20.99 43.09 -10.61
CA LEU A 144 -21.19 44.54 -10.60
C LEU A 144 -21.32 45.09 -12.02
N ASN A 145 -22.24 46.03 -12.22
CA ASN A 145 -22.42 46.76 -13.47
C ASN A 145 -22.16 48.26 -13.23
N SER A 146 -21.38 48.89 -14.10
CA SER A 146 -21.04 50.32 -14.01
C SER A 146 -21.29 51.02 -15.34
N ASP A 147 -22.14 52.05 -15.33
CA ASP A 147 -22.33 52.96 -16.46
C ASP A 147 -21.37 54.14 -16.34
N ASN A 148 -20.42 54.25 -17.29
CA ASN A 148 -19.32 55.22 -17.23
C ASN A 148 -19.40 56.21 -18.39
N LYS A 149 -19.19 57.50 -18.12
CA LYS A 149 -18.93 58.51 -19.17
C LYS A 149 -17.44 58.81 -19.22
N CYS A 150 -16.85 58.60 -20.39
CA CYS A 150 -15.45 58.90 -20.66
C CYS A 150 -15.36 60.34 -21.18
N ASN A 151 -14.74 61.24 -20.42
CA ASN A 151 -14.46 62.59 -20.91
C ASN A 151 -13.09 62.56 -21.59
N PHE A 152 -13.09 62.30 -22.90
CA PHE A 152 -11.90 62.49 -23.73
C PHE A 152 -11.60 63.99 -23.76
N SER A 153 -10.47 64.38 -23.15
CA SER A 153 -9.88 65.70 -23.33
C SER A 153 -8.90 65.56 -24.48
N ASP A 154 -9.10 66.29 -25.57
CA ASP A 154 -8.14 66.39 -26.68
C ASP A 154 -6.77 66.90 -26.22
#